data_AF-A0AAD0WMB1-F1
#
_entry.id   AF-A0AAD0WMB1-F1
#
_cell.length_a   1.000
_cell.length_b   1.000
_cell.length_c   1.000
_cell.angle_alpha   90.00
_cell.angle_beta   90.00
_cell.angle_gamma   90.00
#
_symmetry.space_group_name_H-M   'P 1'
#
loop_
_entity.id
_entity.type
_entity.pdbx_description
1 polymer ?
#
loop_
_entity_poly.entity_id
_entity_poly.type
_entity_poly.pdbx_seq_one_letter_code
_entity_poly.pdbx_strand_id
1 'polypeptide(L)'
;MLLTEPQPFQRKCSAIFFLARSALQRTRQRLAIFSCSLLLSACGLNTPEPAPPPGQQAIEITRQQSFSLDRIDTLSVIVRGSPDDADREVRRQANQRGAQYYRIVSRMESEALNPGVWRAFAVLYRQPAVQKP
;
A
#
# COMPACT_ATOMS: atom_id res chain seq x y z
N MET A 1 36.47 74.19 -23.66
CA MET A 1 35.36 73.36 -24.16
C MET A 1 35.01 72.37 -23.05
N LEU A 2 33.80 72.49 -22.49
CA LEU A 2 32.90 71.47 -21.88
C LEU A 2 33.50 70.28 -21.08
N LEU A 3 32.95 69.75 -19.99
CA LEU A 3 32.03 70.12 -18.90
C LEU A 3 31.86 68.79 -18.10
N THR A 4 31.76 68.87 -16.77
CA THR A 4 30.94 68.01 -15.88
C THR A 4 31.35 66.55 -15.52
N GLU A 5 31.64 66.35 -14.22
CA GLU A 5 31.23 65.19 -13.38
C GLU A 5 29.71 65.31 -13.05
N PRO A 6 29.04 64.43 -12.26
CA PRO A 6 29.01 62.96 -12.12
C PRO A 6 27.53 62.40 -12.15
N GLN A 7 27.30 61.09 -11.95
CA GLN A 7 26.42 60.54 -10.88
C GLN A 7 26.10 59.02 -11.05
N PRO A 8 25.92 58.28 -9.94
CA PRO A 8 25.77 56.83 -9.84
C PRO A 8 24.31 56.42 -9.54
N PHE A 9 23.60 55.78 -10.47
CA PHE A 9 22.17 55.45 -10.24
C PHE A 9 21.81 53.96 -10.25
N GLN A 10 22.70 53.05 -10.65
CA GLN A 10 22.29 51.69 -11.04
C GLN A 10 22.47 50.58 -9.99
N ARG A 11 22.96 50.86 -8.77
CA ARG A 11 23.27 49.80 -7.77
C ARG A 11 22.24 49.58 -6.67
N LYS A 12 21.29 50.49 -6.43
CA LYS A 12 20.41 50.41 -5.25
C LYS A 12 19.11 49.61 -5.42
N CYS A 13 18.63 49.36 -6.65
CA CYS A 13 17.35 48.66 -6.83
C CYS A 13 17.40 47.14 -6.59
N SER A 14 18.58 46.51 -6.51
CA SER A 14 18.69 45.04 -6.46
C SER A 14 18.48 44.44 -5.06
N ALA A 15 18.88 45.15 -4.00
CA ALA A 15 18.91 44.59 -2.64
C ALA A 15 17.52 44.49 -1.97
N ILE A 16 16.60 45.41 -2.27
CA ILE A 16 15.28 45.48 -1.60
C ILE A 16 14.35 44.35 -2.10
N PHE A 17 14.44 43.99 -3.38
CA PHE A 17 13.66 42.88 -3.95
C PHE A 17 14.08 41.50 -3.43
N PHE A 18 15.35 41.32 -3.07
CA PHE A 18 15.86 40.05 -2.54
C PHE A 18 15.37 39.77 -1.11
N LEU A 19 15.31 40.79 -0.26
CA LEU A 19 14.85 40.63 1.12
C LEU A 19 13.34 40.37 1.20
N ALA A 20 12.51 41.06 0.40
CA ALA A 20 11.06 40.85 0.34
C ALA A 20 10.68 39.47 -0.24
N ARG A 21 11.39 39.00 -1.28
CA ARG A 21 11.27 37.63 -1.80
C ARG A 21 11.67 36.58 -0.76
N SER A 22 12.70 36.85 0.04
CA SER A 22 13.17 35.93 1.09
C SER A 22 12.17 35.75 2.24
N ALA A 23 11.36 36.77 2.54
CA ALA A 23 10.32 36.71 3.55
C ALA A 23 9.12 35.89 3.05
N LEU A 24 8.62 36.20 1.85
CA LEU A 24 7.52 35.45 1.21
C LEU A 24 7.87 33.96 0.98
N GLN A 25 9.12 33.69 0.59
CA GLN A 25 9.61 32.32 0.37
C GLN A 25 9.73 31.55 1.69
N ARG A 26 10.13 32.21 2.79
CA ARG A 26 10.12 31.62 4.13
C ARG A 26 8.71 31.31 4.64
N THR A 27 7.73 32.18 4.40
CA THR A 27 6.33 31.93 4.80
C THR A 27 5.74 30.76 4.02
N ARG A 28 5.99 30.70 2.70
CA ARG A 28 5.56 29.59 1.84
C ARG A 28 6.20 28.26 2.24
N GLN A 29 7.50 28.27 2.58
CA GLN A 29 8.21 27.08 3.03
C GLN A 29 7.70 26.57 4.38
N ARG A 30 7.41 27.47 5.34
CA ARG A 30 6.82 27.08 6.63
C ARG A 30 5.41 26.52 6.49
N LEU A 31 4.58 27.12 5.63
CA LEU A 31 3.25 26.61 5.35
C LEU A 31 3.31 25.21 4.72
N ALA A 32 4.22 25.00 3.75
CA ALA A 32 4.42 23.70 3.12
C ALA A 32 4.90 22.64 4.13
N ILE A 33 5.83 22.98 5.02
CA ILE A 33 6.29 22.08 6.10
C ILE A 33 5.13 21.74 7.05
N PHE A 34 4.34 22.74 7.46
CA PHE A 34 3.20 22.54 8.35
C PHE A 34 2.13 21.64 7.73
N SER A 35 1.77 21.88 6.46
CA SER A 35 0.84 21.03 5.70
C SER A 35 1.38 19.61 5.55
N CYS A 36 2.69 19.45 5.32
CA CYS A 36 3.33 18.14 5.26
C CYS A 36 3.22 17.42 6.61
N SER A 37 3.55 18.09 7.72
CA SER A 37 3.43 17.52 9.07
C SER A 37 2.00 17.10 9.44
N LEU A 38 0.99 17.87 9.01
CA LEU A 38 -0.43 17.51 9.18
C LEU A 38 -0.80 16.23 8.40
N LEU A 39 -0.33 16.10 7.16
CA LEU A 39 -0.56 14.91 6.34
C LEU A 39 0.17 13.67 6.90
N LEU A 40 1.37 13.82 7.46
CA LEU A 40 2.14 12.72 8.06
C LEU A 40 1.58 12.25 9.42
N SER A 41 0.87 13.10 10.16
CA SER A 41 0.27 12.73 11.45
C SER A 41 -0.91 11.75 11.33
N ALA A 42 -1.50 11.59 10.13
CA ALA A 42 -2.67 10.74 9.91
C ALA A 42 -2.37 9.23 9.82
N CYS A 43 -1.11 8.79 9.91
CA CYS A 43 -0.73 7.38 9.66
C CYS A 43 -0.83 6.42 10.87
N GLY A 44 -1.43 6.81 11.99
CA GLY A 44 -1.28 6.10 13.27
C GLY A 44 -2.36 5.08 13.68
N LEU A 45 -3.49 4.95 12.98
CA LEU A 45 -4.66 4.20 13.46
C LEU A 45 -4.85 2.81 12.82
N ASN A 46 -3.75 2.19 12.38
CA ASN A 46 -3.79 0.96 11.60
C ASN A 46 -3.37 -0.25 12.46
N THR A 47 -3.97 -0.45 13.63
CA THR A 47 -3.69 -1.68 14.40
C THR A 47 -4.21 -2.88 13.61
N PRO A 48 -3.34 -3.83 13.20
CA PRO A 48 -3.76 -5.00 12.45
C PRO A 48 -4.78 -5.80 13.27
N GLU A 49 -5.96 -6.05 12.71
CA GLU A 49 -6.91 -6.97 13.33
C GLU A 49 -6.28 -8.37 13.39
N PRO A 50 -6.30 -9.04 14.55
CA PRO A 50 -5.75 -10.38 14.68
C PRO A 50 -6.49 -11.36 13.76
N ALA A 51 -5.78 -12.39 13.29
CA ALA A 51 -6.41 -13.46 12.55
C ALA A 51 -7.48 -14.16 13.40
N PRO A 52 -8.61 -14.57 12.81
CA PRO A 52 -9.64 -15.30 13.54
C PRO A 52 -9.08 -16.63 14.09
N PRO A 53 -9.66 -17.19 15.16
CA PRO A 53 -9.27 -18.52 15.65
C PRO A 53 -9.34 -19.56 14.53
N PRO A 54 -8.37 -20.51 14.44
CA PRO A 54 -8.41 -21.56 13.42
C PRO A 54 -9.70 -22.38 13.53
N GLY A 55 -10.40 -22.53 12.41
CA GLY A 55 -11.59 -23.37 12.31
C GLY A 55 -11.25 -24.81 11.91
N GLN A 56 -12.29 -25.63 11.79
CA GLN A 56 -12.18 -26.98 11.20
C GLN A 56 -11.86 -26.95 9.70
N GLN A 57 -12.20 -25.84 9.04
CA GLN A 57 -11.90 -25.57 7.63
C GLN A 57 -11.02 -24.33 7.54
N ALA A 58 -10.22 -24.27 6.49
CA ALA A 58 -9.40 -23.13 6.15
C ALA A 58 -10.27 -21.88 5.99
N ILE A 59 -9.85 -20.79 6.63
CA ILE A 59 -10.56 -19.52 6.65
C ILE A 59 -9.86 -18.53 5.71
N GLU A 60 -10.65 -17.78 4.94
CA GLU A 60 -10.10 -16.68 4.14
C GLU A 60 -9.72 -15.51 5.04
N ILE A 61 -8.50 -15.00 4.90
CA ILE A 61 -7.98 -13.90 5.71
C ILE A 61 -7.59 -12.69 4.86
N THR A 62 -7.63 -11.52 5.49
CA THR A 62 -7.16 -10.28 4.86
C THR A 62 -5.63 -10.22 4.81
N ARG A 63 -5.10 -9.27 4.04
CA ARG A 63 -3.65 -9.01 4.01
C ARG A 63 -3.10 -8.64 5.39
N GLN A 64 -3.84 -7.85 6.17
CA GLN A 64 -3.40 -7.41 7.50
C GLN A 64 -3.30 -8.58 8.48
N GLN A 65 -4.29 -9.47 8.47
CA GLN A 65 -4.32 -10.68 9.32
C GLN A 65 -3.20 -11.66 8.98
N SER A 66 -2.67 -11.63 7.74
CA SER A 66 -1.57 -12.50 7.34
C SER A 66 -0.20 -12.12 7.90
N PHE A 67 -0.04 -10.92 8.47
CA PHE A 67 1.27 -10.45 8.94
C PHE A 67 1.81 -11.22 10.16
N SER A 68 0.93 -11.83 10.95
CA SER A 68 1.30 -12.63 12.12
C SER A 68 1.28 -14.15 11.84
N LEU A 69 1.17 -14.56 10.57
CA LEU A 69 1.02 -15.95 10.18
C LEU A 69 2.18 -16.42 9.31
N ASP A 70 2.53 -17.70 9.44
CA ASP A 70 3.56 -18.31 8.62
C ASP A 70 2.96 -18.73 7.28
N ARG A 71 3.56 -18.25 6.18
CA ARG A 71 3.24 -18.73 4.84
C ARG A 71 3.77 -20.15 4.68
N ILE A 72 2.91 -21.08 4.30
CA ILE A 72 3.29 -22.49 4.11
C ILE A 72 3.41 -22.89 2.64
N ASP A 73 2.52 -22.38 1.78
CA ASP A 73 2.44 -22.81 0.38
C ASP A 73 1.67 -21.78 -0.46
N THR A 74 1.59 -22.03 -1.75
CA THR A 74 0.74 -21.31 -2.71
C THR A 74 0.04 -22.29 -3.62
N LEU A 75 -1.15 -21.93 -4.07
CA LEU A 75 -1.93 -22.73 -5.00
C LEU A 75 -2.54 -21.88 -6.09
N SER A 76 -2.71 -22.49 -7.25
CA SER A 76 -3.53 -21.97 -8.35
C SER A 76 -4.62 -22.99 -8.68
N VAL A 77 -5.82 -22.49 -8.99
CA VAL A 77 -6.94 -23.32 -9.42
C VAL A 77 -7.49 -22.76 -10.73
N ILE A 78 -8.01 -23.66 -11.55
CA ILE A 78 -8.69 -23.33 -12.80
C ILE A 78 -9.99 -24.11 -12.80
N VAL A 79 -11.12 -23.43 -12.89
CA VAL A 79 -12.44 -24.03 -12.83
C VAL A 79 -13.35 -23.41 -13.87
N ARG A 80 -14.24 -24.21 -14.45
CA ARG A 80 -15.27 -23.74 -15.36
C ARG A 80 -16.54 -23.45 -14.57
N GLY A 81 -17.14 -22.29 -14.78
CA GLY A 81 -18.35 -21.84 -14.10
C GLY A 81 -18.24 -20.38 -13.68
N SER A 82 -18.40 -20.15 -12.39
CA SER A 82 -18.50 -18.83 -11.75
C SER A 82 -17.24 -18.50 -10.91
N PRO A 83 -17.01 -17.22 -10.57
CA PRO A 83 -15.93 -16.83 -9.66
C PRO A 83 -16.04 -17.55 -8.29
N ASP A 84 -17.26 -17.80 -7.82
CA ASP A 84 -17.52 -18.49 -6.56
C ASP A 84 -17.08 -19.95 -6.60
N ASP A 85 -17.13 -20.60 -7.77
CA ASP A 85 -16.64 -21.97 -7.93
C ASP A 85 -15.12 -22.02 -7.75
N ALA A 86 -14.40 -20.99 -8.20
CA ALA A 86 -12.97 -20.83 -7.94
C ALA A 86 -12.68 -20.68 -6.45
N ASP A 87 -13.45 -19.87 -5.73
CA ASP A 87 -13.27 -19.69 -4.29
C ASP A 87 -13.52 -20.98 -3.50
N ARG A 88 -14.58 -21.72 -3.85
CA ARG A 88 -14.87 -23.03 -3.23
C ARG A 88 -13.76 -24.04 -3.50
N GLU A 89 -13.22 -24.06 -4.71
CA GLU A 89 -12.11 -24.94 -5.08
C GLU A 89 -10.81 -24.57 -4.36
N VAL A 90 -10.50 -23.27 -4.23
CA VAL A 90 -9.38 -22.79 -3.38
C VAL A 90 -9.54 -23.30 -1.95
N ARG A 91 -10.72 -23.10 -1.33
CA ARG A 91 -10.98 -23.56 0.05
C ARG A 91 -10.83 -25.07 0.17
N ARG A 92 -11.40 -25.83 -0.77
CA ARG A 92 -11.31 -27.29 -0.79
C ARG A 92 -9.85 -27.75 -0.82
N GLN A 93 -9.03 -27.17 -1.68
CA GLN A 93 -7.62 -27.52 -1.75
C GLN A 93 -6.80 -27.03 -0.56
N ALA A 94 -7.12 -25.86 0.00
CA ALA A 94 -6.51 -25.36 1.24
C ALA A 94 -6.75 -26.36 2.40
N ASN A 95 -7.99 -26.85 2.54
CA ASN A 95 -8.36 -27.87 3.52
C ASN A 95 -7.55 -29.17 3.31
N GLN A 96 -7.45 -29.64 2.06
CA GLN A 96 -6.69 -30.85 1.73
C GLN A 96 -5.21 -30.75 2.05
N ARG A 97 -4.62 -29.55 1.91
CA ARG A 97 -3.23 -29.27 2.28
C ARG A 97 -3.05 -28.99 3.77
N GLY A 98 -4.11 -29.08 4.58
CA GLY A 98 -4.05 -28.81 6.02
C GLY A 98 -3.74 -27.35 6.37
N ALA A 99 -4.03 -26.41 5.45
CA ALA A 99 -3.89 -24.99 5.73
C ALA A 99 -4.99 -24.54 6.71
N GLN A 100 -4.62 -23.73 7.69
CA GLN A 100 -5.60 -23.13 8.62
C GLN A 100 -6.21 -21.85 8.01
N TYR A 101 -5.44 -21.17 7.18
CA TYR A 101 -5.88 -19.93 6.53
C TYR A 101 -5.41 -19.89 5.08
N TYR A 102 -6.15 -19.14 4.27
CA TYR A 102 -5.76 -18.83 2.90
C TYR A 102 -6.09 -17.38 2.55
N ARG A 103 -5.38 -16.82 1.57
CA ARG A 103 -5.73 -15.52 0.98
C ARG A 103 -5.71 -15.64 -0.52
N ILE A 104 -6.84 -15.34 -1.17
CA ILE A 104 -6.91 -15.22 -2.62
C ILE A 104 -6.27 -13.89 -3.01
N VAL A 105 -5.21 -13.95 -3.82
CA VAL A 105 -4.44 -12.78 -4.27
C VAL A 105 -4.88 -12.33 -5.66
N SER A 106 -5.39 -13.25 -6.47
CA SER A 106 -5.87 -12.97 -7.81
C SER A 106 -7.05 -13.88 -8.13
N ARG A 107 -8.10 -13.30 -8.71
CA ARG A 107 -9.27 -13.98 -9.27
C ARG A 107 -9.54 -13.36 -10.63
N MET A 108 -9.45 -14.14 -11.70
CA MET A 108 -9.53 -13.65 -13.07
C MET A 108 -10.30 -14.63 -13.95
N GLU A 109 -11.17 -14.11 -14.81
CA GLU A 109 -11.78 -14.88 -15.89
C GLU A 109 -10.81 -14.99 -17.07
N SER A 110 -10.78 -16.16 -17.71
CA SER A 110 -9.97 -16.43 -18.89
C SER A 110 -10.71 -16.00 -20.16
N GLU A 111 -10.90 -14.69 -20.35
CA GLU A 111 -11.68 -14.11 -21.45
C GLU A 111 -11.14 -14.46 -22.84
N ALA A 112 -9.81 -14.52 -23.00
CA ALA A 112 -9.18 -14.58 -24.32
C ALA A 112 -9.33 -15.91 -25.06
N LEU A 113 -9.57 -17.02 -24.35
CA LEU A 113 -9.55 -18.37 -24.95
C LEU A 113 -10.74 -19.22 -24.51
N ASN A 114 -11.26 -19.05 -23.30
CA ASN A 114 -12.32 -19.88 -22.74
C ASN A 114 -13.21 -19.05 -21.79
N PRO A 115 -14.18 -18.30 -22.32
CA PRO A 115 -15.19 -17.62 -21.49
C PRO A 115 -15.86 -18.61 -20.52
N GLY A 116 -16.11 -18.15 -19.30
CA GLY A 116 -16.62 -18.98 -18.21
C GLY A 116 -15.57 -19.89 -17.55
N VAL A 117 -14.27 -19.71 -17.83
CA VAL A 117 -13.19 -20.36 -17.08
C VAL A 117 -12.54 -19.34 -16.13
N TRP A 118 -12.60 -19.63 -14.83
CA TRP A 118 -12.03 -18.81 -13.78
C TRP A 118 -10.72 -19.38 -13.28
N ARG A 119 -9.73 -18.52 -13.11
CA ARG A 119 -8.45 -18.82 -12.47
C ARG A 119 -8.37 -18.04 -11.17
N ALA A 120 -7.98 -18.73 -10.10
CA ALA A 120 -7.66 -18.08 -8.83
C ALA A 120 -6.27 -18.51 -8.35
N PHE A 121 -5.54 -17.58 -7.73
CA PHE A 121 -4.27 -17.81 -7.08
C PHE A 121 -4.37 -17.42 -5.61
N ALA A 122 -3.93 -18.31 -4.73
CA ALA A 122 -4.01 -18.13 -3.29
C ALA A 122 -2.70 -18.49 -2.59
N VAL A 123 -2.46 -17.80 -1.47
CA VAL A 123 -1.37 -18.09 -0.53
C VAL A 123 -1.95 -18.78 0.69
N LEU A 124 -1.32 -19.86 1.13
CA LEU A 124 -1.73 -20.63 2.29
C LEU A 124 -0.89 -20.25 3.51
N TYR A 125 -1.54 -20.24 4.67
CA TYR A 125 -0.95 -19.83 5.93
C TYR A 125 -1.32 -20.78 7.07
N ARG A 126 -0.47 -20.79 8.10
CA ARG A 126 -0.70 -21.45 9.39
C ARG A 126 -0.36 -20.52 10.55
N GLN A 127 -0.86 -20.84 11.73
CA GLN A 127 -0.34 -20.23 12.96
C GLN A 127 1.15 -20.53 13.12
N PRO A 128 1.96 -19.53 13.50
CA PRO A 128 3.36 -19.75 13.78
C PRO A 128 3.51 -20.75 14.92
N ALA A 129 4.50 -21.62 14.82
CA ALA A 129 4.83 -22.50 15.94
C ALA A 129 5.23 -21.59 17.10
N VAL A 130 4.49 -21.65 18.22
CA VAL A 130 4.87 -20.96 19.46
C VAL A 130 6.26 -21.46 19.82
N GLN A 131 7.29 -20.63 19.59
CA GLN A 131 8.64 -20.93 20.01
C GLN A 131 8.65 -20.84 21.53
N LYS A 132 8.60 -22.01 22.17
CA LYS A 132 8.77 -22.12 23.61
C LYS A 132 10.24 -21.76 23.91
N PRO A 133 10.49 -20.77 24.79
CA PRO A 133 11.85 -20.37 25.17
C PRO A 133 12.57 -21.50 25.92
#